data_AF-A0AA96XI36-F1
#
_entry.id   AF-A0AA96XI36-F1
#
_cell.length_a   1.000
_cell.length_b   1.000
_cell.length_c   1.000
_cell.angle_alpha   90.00
_cell.angle_beta   90.00
_cell.angle_gamma   90.00
#
_symmetry.space_group_name_H-M   'P 1'
#
loop_
_entity.id
_entity.type
_entity.pdbx_description
1 polymer ?
#
loop_
_entity_poly.entity_id
_entity_poly.type
_entity_poly.pdbx_seq_one_letter_code
_entity_poly.pdbx_strand_id
1 'polypeptide(L)'
;MENLPDAVEPKLGRPCFHLLATEGLAHMDKDHVWHLEALARVCQADATLLVATPFRVVALEDEAAVAEGLRWWEELTARGGEGMVVKPLDFAVRGRKGLLQPAIKSRGPEYLRIIYGPEYTAPANLERLRQRGLSTKRSLALREFALGVEGLERFARGEPLRRVHECVFGVLALESEPVDPRL
;
A
#
# COMPACT_ATOMS: atom_id res chain seq x y z
N MET A 1 -25.87 -33.42 19.58
CA MET A 1 -24.48 -32.96 19.42
C MET A 1 -24.39 -32.35 18.04
N GLU A 2 -24.64 -31.04 17.96
CA GLU A 2 -24.46 -30.27 16.72
C GLU A 2 -22.97 -30.19 16.42
N ASN A 3 -22.60 -30.62 15.22
CA ASN A 3 -21.26 -30.44 14.68
C ASN A 3 -21.02 -28.94 14.51
N LEU A 4 -20.17 -28.36 15.37
CA LEU A 4 -19.55 -27.08 15.11
C LEU A 4 -18.80 -27.16 13.77
N PRO A 5 -18.98 -26.21 12.85
CA PRO A 5 -18.17 -26.18 11.63
C PRO A 5 -16.70 -26.07 12.04
N ASP A 6 -15.85 -26.89 11.40
CA ASP A 6 -14.40 -26.86 11.59
C ASP A 6 -13.93 -25.42 11.59
N ALA A 7 -13.31 -25.00 12.70
CA ALA A 7 -12.71 -23.69 12.80
C ALA A 7 -11.71 -23.56 11.65
N VAL A 8 -12.01 -22.68 10.70
CA VAL A 8 -11.09 -22.34 9.61
C VAL A 8 -9.83 -21.81 10.28
N GLU A 9 -8.76 -22.60 10.27
CA GLU A 9 -7.46 -22.16 10.76
C GLU A 9 -7.11 -20.83 10.08
N PRO A 10 -6.73 -19.79 10.83
CA PRO A 10 -6.36 -18.52 10.25
C PRO A 10 -5.13 -18.77 9.36
N LYS A 11 -5.30 -18.60 8.05
CA LYS A 11 -4.18 -18.62 7.10
C LYS A 11 -3.26 -17.45 7.44
N LEU A 12 -2.19 -17.74 8.18
CA LEU A 12 -1.14 -16.81 8.61
C LEU A 12 -0.19 -16.45 7.45
N GLY A 13 -0.72 -16.37 6.23
CA GLY A 13 0.07 -16.07 5.06
C GLY A 13 0.47 -14.59 5.04
N ARG A 14 1.73 -14.31 4.70
CA ARG A 14 2.22 -12.93 4.58
C ARG A 14 2.01 -12.45 3.14
N PRO A 15 1.27 -11.36 2.90
CA PRO A 15 1.13 -10.82 1.55
C PRO A 15 2.43 -10.13 1.13
N CYS A 16 2.89 -10.45 -0.08
CA CYS A 16 4.00 -9.74 -0.72
C CYS A 16 3.47 -8.91 -1.89
N PHE A 17 3.97 -7.67 -1.99
CA PHE A 17 3.50 -6.72 -3.00
C PHE A 17 4.59 -5.95 -3.74
N HIS A 18 5.85 -5.99 -3.28
CA HIS A 18 7.00 -5.47 -4.04
C HIS A 18 8.19 -6.45 -3.95
N LEU A 19 8.76 -6.77 -5.10
CA LEU A 19 10.12 -7.32 -5.21
C LEU A 19 11.07 -6.13 -5.40
N LEU A 20 11.65 -5.62 -4.32
CA LEU A 20 12.36 -4.33 -4.33
C LEU A 20 13.73 -4.41 -5.04
N ALA A 21 14.52 -5.44 -4.75
CA ALA A 21 15.85 -5.60 -5.32
C ALA A 21 16.26 -7.08 -5.42
N THR A 22 17.16 -7.36 -6.34
CA THR A 22 17.95 -8.59 -6.47
C THR A 22 19.42 -8.22 -6.64
N GLU A 23 20.32 -9.20 -6.73
CA GLU A 23 21.75 -8.94 -6.95
C GLU A 23 21.96 -7.97 -8.13
N GLY A 24 22.64 -6.86 -7.87
CA GLY A 24 22.98 -5.83 -8.86
C GLY A 24 21.83 -4.97 -9.38
N LEU A 25 20.57 -5.19 -8.97
CA LEU A 25 19.40 -4.55 -9.57
C LEU A 25 18.34 -4.16 -8.55
N ALA A 26 17.86 -2.92 -8.68
CA ALA A 26 16.71 -2.40 -7.97
C ALA A 26 15.54 -2.30 -8.97
N HIS A 27 14.38 -2.87 -8.65
CA HIS A 27 13.29 -3.10 -9.64
C HIS A 27 12.27 -1.97 -9.70
N MET A 28 12.71 -0.72 -9.50
CA MET A 28 11.86 0.47 -9.55
C MET A 28 11.51 0.87 -11.00
N ASP A 29 12.14 0.23 -11.98
CA ASP A 29 11.84 0.34 -13.41
C ASP A 29 10.67 -0.57 -13.85
N LYS A 30 10.21 -1.46 -12.96
CA LYS A 30 9.10 -2.39 -13.24
C LYS A 30 7.78 -1.80 -12.77
N ASP A 31 6.72 -2.06 -13.53
CA ASP A 31 5.37 -1.69 -13.11
C ASP A 31 4.86 -2.57 -11.97
N HIS A 32 3.77 -2.14 -11.33
CA HIS A 32 3.19 -2.89 -10.21
C HIS A 32 2.59 -4.24 -10.62
N VAL A 33 2.20 -4.44 -11.88
CA VAL A 33 1.69 -5.73 -12.36
C VAL A 33 2.82 -6.75 -12.38
N TRP A 34 3.98 -6.37 -12.91
CA TRP A 34 5.18 -7.21 -12.92
C TRP A 34 5.56 -7.65 -11.50
N HIS A 35 5.55 -6.73 -10.52
CA HIS A 35 5.87 -7.09 -9.13
C HIS A 35 4.88 -8.12 -8.56
N LEU A 36 3.59 -7.93 -8.79
CA LEU A 36 2.54 -8.80 -8.25
C LEU A 36 2.56 -10.17 -8.92
N GLU A 37 2.76 -10.24 -10.24
CA GLU A 37 2.89 -11.50 -10.97
C GLU A 37 4.19 -12.25 -10.62
N ALA A 38 5.31 -11.53 -10.46
CA ALA A 38 6.57 -12.13 -10.02
C ALA A 38 6.44 -12.75 -8.62
N LEU A 39 5.84 -12.01 -7.68
CA LEU A 39 5.61 -12.50 -6.33
C LEU A 39 4.55 -13.61 -6.28
N ALA A 40 3.53 -13.59 -7.14
CA ALA A 40 2.57 -14.68 -7.25
C ALA A 40 3.26 -16.01 -7.62
N ARG A 41 4.25 -15.99 -8.52
CA ARG A 41 5.07 -17.18 -8.84
C ARG A 41 5.88 -17.65 -7.63
N VAL A 42 6.44 -16.73 -6.84
CA VAL A 42 7.17 -17.08 -5.60
C VAL A 42 6.23 -17.70 -4.57
N CYS A 43 5.01 -17.19 -4.41
CA CYS A 43 4.03 -17.71 -3.46
C CYS A 43 3.57 -19.13 -3.81
N GLN A 44 3.71 -19.58 -5.07
CA GLN A 44 3.40 -20.96 -5.46
C GLN A 44 4.35 -22.00 -4.83
N ALA A 45 5.55 -21.59 -4.43
CA ALA A 45 6.50 -22.49 -3.78
C ALA A 45 6.05 -22.92 -2.36
N ASP A 46 5.36 -22.03 -1.64
CA ASP A 46 4.73 -22.32 -0.34
C ASP A 46 3.53 -21.38 -0.11
N ALA A 47 2.35 -21.85 -0.51
CA ALA A 47 1.10 -21.11 -0.39
C ALA A 47 0.56 -21.01 1.05
N THR A 48 1.21 -21.65 2.03
CA THR A 48 0.86 -21.55 3.45
C THR A 48 1.60 -20.39 4.11
N LEU A 49 2.85 -20.13 3.71
CA LEU A 49 3.68 -19.07 4.25
C LEU A 49 3.47 -17.73 3.54
N LEU A 50 3.40 -17.75 2.21
CA LEU A 50 3.27 -16.56 1.37
C LEU A 50 1.96 -16.59 0.59
N VAL A 51 1.25 -15.47 0.56
CA VAL A 51 -0.02 -15.35 -0.16
C VAL A 51 0.10 -14.30 -1.23
N ALA A 52 -0.29 -14.67 -2.45
CA ALA A 52 -0.35 -13.74 -3.57
C ALA A 52 -1.39 -12.65 -3.28
N THR A 53 -1.00 -11.40 -3.44
CA THR A 53 -1.88 -10.25 -3.21
C THR A 53 -2.89 -10.14 -4.36
N PRO A 54 -4.22 -10.24 -4.11
CA PRO A 54 -5.21 -10.00 -5.14
C PRO A 54 -5.14 -8.54 -5.62
N PHE A 55 -5.22 -8.33 -6.93
CA PHE A 55 -5.17 -6.99 -7.51
C PHE A 55 -6.07 -6.88 -8.74
N ARG A 56 -6.38 -5.64 -9.12
CA ARG A 56 -7.00 -5.29 -10.40
C ARG A 56 -6.32 -4.07 -11.01
N VAL A 57 -6.18 -4.08 -12.32
CA VAL A 57 -5.78 -2.90 -13.10
C VAL A 57 -7.06 -2.18 -13.51
N VAL A 58 -7.11 -0.87 -13.32
CA VAL A 58 -8.30 -0.05 -13.62
C VAL A 58 -7.87 1.08 -14.56
N ALA A 59 -8.40 1.08 -15.78
CA ALA A 59 -8.29 2.21 -16.70
C ALA A 59 -9.25 3.31 -16.21
N LEU A 60 -8.72 4.48 -15.86
CA LEU A 60 -9.50 5.55 -15.22
C LEU A 60 -10.36 6.34 -16.23
N GLU A 61 -10.02 6.23 -17.51
CA GLU A 61 -10.76 6.79 -18.65
C GLU A 61 -11.96 5.93 -19.07
N ASP A 62 -12.09 4.70 -18.55
CA ASP A 62 -13.20 3.80 -18.82
C ASP A 62 -14.14 3.72 -17.60
N GLU A 63 -15.34 4.29 -17.76
CA GLU A 63 -16.36 4.30 -16.71
C GLU A 63 -16.78 2.89 -16.27
N ALA A 64 -16.77 1.91 -17.17
CA ALA A 64 -17.12 0.53 -16.84
C ALA A 64 -16.03 -0.11 -15.96
N ALA A 65 -14.76 0.10 -16.32
CA ALA A 65 -13.62 -0.37 -15.52
C ALA A 65 -13.60 0.26 -14.13
N VAL A 66 -13.90 1.56 -14.01
CA VAL A 66 -14.03 2.26 -12.72
C VAL A 66 -15.16 1.66 -11.89
N ALA A 67 -16.33 1.42 -12.50
CA ALA A 67 -17.47 0.80 -11.82
C ALA A 67 -17.14 -0.62 -11.32
N GLU A 68 -16.39 -1.40 -12.09
CA GLU A 68 -15.88 -2.73 -11.67
C GLU A 68 -14.92 -2.65 -10.50
N GLY A 69 -13.97 -1.69 -10.53
CA GLY A 69 -13.04 -1.45 -9.44
C GLY A 69 -13.74 -1.08 -8.13
N LEU A 70 -14.79 -0.25 -8.21
CA LEU A 70 -15.63 0.10 -7.06
C LEU A 70 -16.35 -1.11 -6.49
N ARG A 71 -17.03 -1.91 -7.34
CA ARG A 71 -17.71 -3.14 -6.88
C ARG A 71 -16.76 -4.11 -6.20
N TRP A 72 -15.56 -4.29 -6.76
CA TRP A 72 -14.54 -5.15 -6.16
C TRP A 72 -14.11 -4.67 -4.76
N TRP A 73 -13.96 -3.35 -4.57
CA TRP A 73 -13.65 -2.76 -3.26
C TRP A 73 -14.82 -2.91 -2.27
N GLU A 74 -16.06 -2.70 -2.71
CA GLU A 74 -17.27 -2.90 -1.89
C GLU A 74 -17.38 -4.35 -1.42
N GLU A 75 -17.19 -5.32 -2.32
CA GLU A 75 -17.21 -6.75 -1.99
C GLU A 75 -16.07 -7.15 -1.04
N LEU A 76 -14.87 -6.61 -1.24
CA LEU A 76 -13.73 -6.87 -0.35
C LEU A 76 -14.01 -6.36 1.06
N THR A 77 -14.49 -5.13 1.18
CA THR A 77 -14.75 -4.49 2.48
C THR A 77 -15.97 -5.06 3.18
N ALA A 78 -17.02 -5.48 2.45
CA ALA A 78 -18.19 -6.15 3.01
C ALA A 78 -17.86 -7.52 3.63
N ARG A 79 -16.79 -8.19 3.16
CA ARG A 79 -16.30 -9.46 3.71
C ARG A 79 -15.30 -9.29 4.86
N GLY A 80 -15.16 -8.07 5.39
CA GLY A 80 -14.25 -7.77 6.51
C GLY A 80 -12.84 -7.36 6.08
N GLY A 81 -12.57 -7.16 4.78
CA GLY A 81 -11.31 -6.60 4.32
C GLY A 81 -11.13 -5.14 4.77
N GLU A 82 -9.89 -4.76 5.10
CA GLU A 82 -9.55 -3.38 5.49
C GLU A 82 -9.87 -2.35 4.38
N GLY A 83 -9.65 -2.72 3.12
CA GLY A 83 -9.77 -1.84 1.96
C GLY A 83 -8.73 -2.16 0.90
N MET A 84 -8.34 -1.16 0.11
CA MET A 84 -7.36 -1.30 -0.96
C MET A 84 -6.28 -0.22 -0.93
N VAL A 85 -5.17 -0.49 -1.59
CA VAL A 85 -4.12 0.49 -1.90
C VAL A 85 -4.14 0.74 -3.39
N VAL A 86 -4.43 1.98 -3.80
CA VAL A 86 -4.43 2.41 -5.19
C VAL A 86 -3.05 2.97 -5.54
N LYS A 87 -2.45 2.49 -6.61
CA LYS A 87 -1.12 2.91 -7.07
C LYS A 87 -1.21 3.32 -8.55
N PRO A 88 -0.35 4.22 -9.05
CA PRO A 88 -0.12 4.36 -10.49
C PRO A 88 0.31 3.01 -11.09
N LEU A 89 0.26 2.83 -12.41
CA LEU A 89 0.72 1.58 -13.02
C LEU A 89 2.24 1.43 -12.86
N ASP A 90 2.99 2.43 -13.31
CA ASP A 90 4.43 2.51 -13.12
C ASP A 90 4.79 2.83 -11.67
N PHE A 91 5.92 2.31 -11.19
CA PHE A 91 6.33 2.42 -9.79
C PHE A 91 6.58 3.86 -9.32
N ALA A 92 7.13 4.71 -10.19
CA ALA A 92 7.44 6.10 -9.88
C ALA A 92 7.03 7.01 -11.05
N VAL A 93 5.92 7.74 -10.88
CA VAL A 93 5.38 8.63 -11.93
C VAL A 93 5.56 10.09 -11.57
N ARG A 94 6.03 10.90 -12.52
CA ARG A 94 6.08 12.35 -12.41
C ARG A 94 4.97 12.99 -13.24
N GLY A 95 4.16 13.83 -12.59
CA GLY A 95 3.18 14.68 -13.25
C GLY A 95 3.67 16.13 -13.38
N ARG A 96 2.77 17.03 -13.79
CA ARG A 96 3.07 18.46 -13.98
C ARG A 96 3.59 19.17 -12.72
N LYS A 97 3.24 18.67 -11.54
CA LYS A 97 3.60 19.25 -10.23
C LYS A 97 4.72 18.48 -9.51
N GLY A 98 5.45 17.61 -10.22
CA GLY A 98 6.50 16.77 -9.66
C GLY A 98 6.06 15.33 -9.42
N LEU A 99 6.70 14.66 -8.47
CA LEU A 99 6.45 13.25 -8.17
C LEU A 99 5.01 13.05 -7.64
N LEU A 100 4.29 12.08 -8.21
CA LEU A 100 2.97 11.69 -7.76
C LEU A 100 3.07 10.80 -6.52
N GLN A 101 1.98 10.71 -5.75
CA GLN A 101 1.91 9.78 -4.63
C GLN A 101 2.10 8.34 -5.16
N PRO A 102 3.05 7.56 -4.61
CA PRO A 102 3.29 6.19 -5.07
C PRO A 102 2.14 5.25 -4.69
N ALA A 103 1.39 5.60 -3.65
CA ALA A 103 0.26 4.81 -3.17
C ALA A 103 -0.73 5.69 -2.40
N ILE A 104 -2.02 5.35 -2.53
CA ILE A 104 -3.12 5.96 -1.77
C ILE A 104 -3.92 4.84 -1.12
N LYS A 105 -4.07 4.89 0.20
CA LYS A 105 -4.91 3.95 0.96
C LYS A 105 -6.39 4.36 0.88
N SER A 106 -7.26 3.42 0.53
CA SER A 106 -8.72 3.57 0.53
C SER A 106 -9.35 2.49 1.40
N ARG A 107 -9.69 2.86 2.65
CA ARG A 107 -10.15 1.94 3.70
C ARG A 107 -11.67 1.85 3.74
N GLY A 108 -12.20 0.65 3.98
CA GLY A 108 -13.62 0.36 4.11
C GLY A 108 -14.27 1.02 5.34
N PRO A 109 -15.58 1.27 5.29
CA PRO A 109 -16.28 2.00 6.34
C PRO A 109 -16.23 1.29 7.70
N GLU A 110 -16.41 -0.03 7.74
CA GLU A 110 -16.39 -0.79 9.00
C GLU A 110 -15.00 -0.83 9.63
N TYR A 111 -13.94 -0.95 8.81
CA TYR A 111 -12.56 -0.83 9.31
C TYR A 111 -12.30 0.56 9.91
N LEU A 112 -12.81 1.62 9.27
CA LEU A 112 -12.63 2.99 9.76
C LEU A 112 -13.27 3.24 11.13
N ARG A 113 -14.21 2.42 11.60
CA ARG A 113 -14.71 2.48 12.99
C ARG A 113 -13.63 2.16 14.01
N ILE A 114 -12.67 1.29 13.67
CA ILE A 114 -11.53 0.96 14.54
C ILE A 114 -10.63 2.19 14.70
N ILE A 115 -10.50 2.99 13.64
CA ILE A 115 -9.59 4.15 13.59
C ILE A 115 -10.23 5.42 14.15
N TYR A 116 -11.49 5.69 13.80
CA TYR A 116 -12.19 6.94 14.12
C TYR A 116 -13.26 6.79 15.21
N GLY A 117 -13.48 5.58 15.72
CA GLY A 117 -14.51 5.25 16.70
C GLY A 117 -15.82 4.76 16.07
N PRO A 118 -16.67 4.05 16.85
CA PRO A 118 -17.89 3.41 16.34
C PRO A 118 -18.90 4.40 15.76
N GLU A 119 -18.92 5.64 16.26
CA GLU A 119 -19.88 6.69 15.89
C GLU A 119 -19.36 7.67 14.82
N TYR A 120 -18.23 7.38 14.17
CA TYR A 120 -17.61 8.32 13.22
C TYR A 120 -18.51 8.69 12.04
N THR A 121 -19.49 7.82 11.72
CA THR A 121 -20.48 8.03 10.65
C THR A 121 -21.62 8.97 11.02
N ALA A 122 -21.76 9.38 12.29
CA ALA A 122 -22.78 10.34 12.69
C ALA A 122 -22.55 11.68 11.96
N PRO A 123 -23.60 12.39 11.47
CA PRO A 123 -23.44 13.57 10.61
C PRO A 123 -22.48 14.63 11.17
N ALA A 124 -22.60 14.97 12.46
CA ALA A 124 -21.73 15.94 13.13
C ALA A 124 -20.27 15.48 13.22
N ASN A 125 -20.01 14.18 13.40
CA ASN A 125 -18.66 13.63 13.42
C ASN A 125 -18.06 13.60 12.01
N LEU A 126 -18.84 13.15 11.03
CA LEU A 126 -18.39 13.00 9.65
C LEU A 126 -18.05 14.35 9.01
N GLU A 127 -18.85 15.38 9.26
CA GLU A 127 -18.59 16.74 8.76
C GLU A 127 -17.25 17.29 9.29
N ARG A 128 -16.98 17.11 10.59
CA ARG A 128 -15.70 17.49 11.20
C ARG A 128 -14.53 16.67 10.65
N LEU A 129 -14.70 15.36 10.46
CA LEU A 129 -13.64 14.48 9.96
C LEU A 129 -13.29 14.71 8.49
N ARG A 130 -14.21 15.25 7.68
CA ARG A 130 -13.93 15.66 6.29
C ARG A 130 -12.92 16.81 6.22
N GLN A 131 -12.87 17.67 7.25
CA GLN A 131 -11.92 18.78 7.35
C GLN A 131 -10.54 18.30 7.84
N ARG A 132 -9.87 17.44 7.06
CA ARG A 132 -8.56 16.86 7.41
C ARG A 132 -7.42 17.41 6.55
N GLY A 133 -6.32 17.79 7.20
CA GLY A 133 -5.09 18.22 6.54
C GLY A 133 -4.25 17.03 6.08
N LEU A 134 -4.22 16.75 4.77
CA LEU A 134 -3.43 15.65 4.20
C LEU A 134 -2.06 16.10 3.65
N SER A 135 -1.80 17.40 3.61
CA SER A 135 -0.61 17.98 2.94
C SER A 135 0.70 17.50 3.57
N THR A 136 0.82 17.53 4.90
CA THR A 136 2.03 17.12 5.62
C THR A 136 2.33 15.64 5.40
N LYS A 137 1.33 14.76 5.56
CA LYS A 137 1.51 13.30 5.37
C LYS A 137 1.87 12.97 3.91
N ARG A 138 1.25 13.65 2.94
CA ARG A 138 1.59 13.51 1.51
C ARG A 138 3.02 13.95 1.22
N SER A 139 3.48 15.03 1.83
CA SER A 139 4.85 15.53 1.65
C SER A 139 5.89 14.60 2.29
N LEU A 140 5.61 14.07 3.48
CA LEU A 140 6.46 13.08 4.15
C LEU A 140 6.57 11.80 3.32
N ALA A 141 5.43 11.23 2.90
CA ALA A 141 5.40 10.01 2.09
C ALA A 141 6.23 10.13 0.80
N LEU A 142 6.22 11.28 0.13
CA LEU A 142 7.04 11.50 -1.07
C LEU A 142 8.55 11.56 -0.78
N ARG A 143 8.93 12.18 0.34
CA ARG A 143 10.33 12.29 0.75
C ARG A 143 10.88 10.95 1.23
N GLU A 144 10.11 10.23 2.04
CA GLU A 144 10.42 8.87 2.48
C GLU A 144 10.56 7.93 1.28
N PHE A 145 9.61 7.98 0.33
CA PHE A 145 9.67 7.19 -0.89
C PHE A 145 10.93 7.49 -1.71
N ALA A 146 11.25 8.77 -1.93
CA ALA A 146 12.45 9.15 -2.68
C ALA A 146 13.74 8.66 -2.00
N LEU A 147 13.85 8.78 -0.67
CA LEU A 147 14.98 8.24 0.08
C LEU A 147 15.05 6.72 0.03
N GLY A 148 13.90 6.04 0.10
CA GLY A 148 13.81 4.58 0.00
C GLY A 148 14.30 4.06 -1.36
N VAL A 149 13.86 4.69 -2.45
CA VAL A 149 14.30 4.36 -3.82
C VAL A 149 15.80 4.60 -3.97
N GLU A 150 16.30 5.79 -3.59
CA GLU A 150 17.72 6.12 -3.68
C GLU A 150 18.59 5.14 -2.86
N GLY A 151 18.14 4.78 -1.64
CA GLY A 151 18.83 3.81 -0.80
C GLY A 151 18.95 2.43 -1.45
N LEU A 152 17.87 1.93 -2.06
CA LEU A 152 17.87 0.66 -2.80
C LEU A 152 18.76 0.70 -4.04
N GLU A 153 18.74 1.79 -4.80
CA GLU A 153 19.58 1.95 -5.99
C GLU A 153 21.06 2.05 -5.66
N ARG A 154 21.42 2.72 -4.56
CA ARG A 154 22.80 2.76 -4.07
C ARG A 154 23.28 1.40 -3.59
N PHE A 155 22.41 0.67 -2.89
CA PHE A 155 22.70 -0.70 -2.45
C PHE A 155 22.94 -1.62 -3.65
N ALA A 156 22.04 -1.59 -4.64
CA ALA A 156 22.16 -2.41 -5.85
C ALA A 156 23.43 -2.10 -6.67
N ARG A 157 23.90 -0.84 -6.67
CA ARG A 157 25.16 -0.43 -7.33
C ARG A 157 26.43 -0.72 -6.52
N GLY A 158 26.31 -1.32 -5.33
CA GLY A 158 27.46 -1.64 -4.47
C GLY A 158 28.15 -0.40 -3.88
N GLU A 159 27.43 0.70 -3.69
CA GLU A 159 28.00 1.89 -3.03
C GLU A 159 28.37 1.59 -1.57
N PRO A 160 29.34 2.34 -0.98
CA PRO A 160 29.71 2.15 0.43
C PRO A 160 28.51 2.28 1.36
N LEU A 161 28.43 1.41 2.38
CA LEU A 161 27.26 1.31 3.27
C LEU A 161 26.84 2.66 3.89
N ARG A 162 27.77 3.57 4.17
CA ARG A 162 27.46 4.93 4.65
C ARG A 162 26.51 5.71 3.73
N ARG A 163 26.62 5.51 2.41
CA ARG A 163 25.79 6.16 1.37
C ARG A 163 24.40 5.55 1.29
N VAL A 164 24.26 4.27 1.63
CA VAL A 164 22.95 3.60 1.77
C VAL A 164 22.30 4.05 3.09
N HIS A 165 23.06 4.04 4.18
CA HIS A 165 22.57 4.39 5.51
C HIS A 165 22.14 5.85 5.64
N GLU A 166 22.75 6.81 4.96
CA GLU A 166 22.25 8.19 4.97
C GLU A 166 20.78 8.28 4.48
N CYS A 167 20.39 7.47 3.50
CA CYS A 167 19.01 7.40 3.02
C CYS A 167 18.09 6.70 4.02
N VAL A 168 18.51 5.55 4.55
CA VAL A 168 17.75 4.76 5.53
C VAL A 168 17.50 5.56 6.82
N PHE A 169 18.52 6.23 7.35
CA PHE A 169 18.38 7.09 8.51
C PHE A 169 17.58 8.36 8.21
N GLY A 170 17.62 8.85 6.98
CA GLY A 170 16.72 9.91 6.52
C GLY A 170 15.25 9.51 6.64
N VAL A 171 14.87 8.30 6.20
CA VAL A 171 13.49 7.79 6.37
C VAL A 171 13.12 7.71 7.85
N LEU A 172 14.01 7.14 8.68
CA LEU A 172 13.77 7.01 10.12
C LEU A 172 13.58 8.38 10.81
N ALA A 173 14.35 9.38 10.39
CA ALA A 173 14.22 10.73 10.92
C ALA A 173 12.88 11.38 10.52
N LEU A 174 12.42 11.17 9.29
CA LEU A 174 11.13 11.70 8.81
C LEU A 174 9.92 11.07 9.52
N GLU A 175 9.99 9.79 9.88
CA GLU A 175 8.94 9.10 10.65
C GLU A 175 8.80 9.65 12.09
N SER A 176 9.77 10.41 12.58
CA SER A 176 9.69 11.07 13.89
C SER A 176 8.93 12.41 13.85
N GLU A 177 8.58 12.90 12.66
CA GLU A 177 7.80 14.13 12.50
C GLU A 177 6.33 13.91 12.94
N PRO A 178 5.74 14.80 13.76
CA PRO A 178 4.39 14.61 14.27
C PRO A 178 3.37 14.72 13.14
N VAL A 179 2.59 13.65 12.96
CA VAL A 179 1.47 13.59 12.02
C VAL A 179 0.25 12.98 12.70
N ASP A 180 -0.94 13.29 12.18
CA ASP A 180 -2.18 12.67 12.67
C ASP A 180 -2.09 11.13 12.53
N PRO A 181 -2.12 10.37 13.65
CA PRO A 181 -1.92 8.92 13.63
C PRO A 181 -3.05 8.15 12.97
N ARG A 182 -4.17 8.82 12.64
CA ARG A 182 -5.33 8.21 11.97
C ARG A 182 -5.16 8.13 10.44
N LEU A 183 -4.16 8.82 9.89
CA LEU A 183 -3.93 8.99 8.45
C LEU A 183 -3.05 7.91 7.81
#